data_AF-A0A497SHS8-F1
#
_entry.id   AF-A0A497SHS8-F1
#
_cell.length_a   1.000
_cell.length_b   1.000
_cell.length_c   1.000
_cell.angle_alpha   90.00
_cell.angle_beta   90.00
_cell.angle_gamma   90.00
#
_symmetry.space_group_name_H-M   'P 1'
#
loop_
_entity.id
_entity.type
_entity.pdbx_description
1 polymer ?
#
loop_
_entity_poly.entity_id
_entity_poly.type
_entity_poly.pdbx_seq_one_letter_code
_entity_poly.pdbx_strand_id
1 'polypeptide(L)'
;MENKEKNGAYFYISIIFLILSIVLVANSLYSIYMASDQMSKQYGTGISSGWRDSMAWLKNNTPECTVIATYWDPGYWINALSERRTIYDGGCQHAIRHTKLDELNGLDCIEDRGGYLEEKDGVRYCVTSRMMDMAGCLYTSNETKAAKILESYMGNCSDLYFLASNDLIGKSQWWTYFSTWNPELGKGQAANYAMVRLEDKKALRYENGTAFVYGPFYLKVVFENNTQKIEPLLYQQGKYHKIKTLVLTQNNTPMKITYENATVPGTLWVDSSLQLIIYMPLQTENSMFTRMFFYNGEGLKYFEPAYRNPEVRLFKFKVEEFRKDLEDGII
;
A
#
# COMPACT_ATOMS: atom_id res chain seq x y z
N MET A 1 33.60 -71.02 10.26
CA MET A 1 34.20 -69.84 10.94
C MET A 1 34.01 -68.57 10.13
N GLU A 2 34.11 -68.61 8.81
CA GLU A 2 33.99 -67.45 7.91
C GLU A 2 32.67 -66.64 7.98
N ASN A 3 31.51 -67.28 8.20
CA ASN A 3 30.21 -66.57 8.32
C ASN A 3 30.03 -65.79 9.63
N LYS A 4 30.73 -66.15 10.72
CA LYS A 4 30.63 -65.42 12.00
C LYS A 4 31.42 -64.11 11.95
N GLU A 5 32.57 -64.10 11.28
CA GLU A 5 33.38 -62.89 11.11
C GLU A 5 32.72 -61.87 10.16
N LYS A 6 32.12 -62.34 9.05
CA LYS A 6 31.35 -61.47 8.14
C LYS A 6 30.16 -60.81 8.85
N ASN A 7 29.41 -61.56 9.67
CA ASN A 7 28.30 -61.01 10.47
C ASN A 7 28.75 -59.99 11.52
N GLY A 8 29.93 -60.19 12.13
CA GLY A 8 30.54 -59.21 13.02
C GLY A 8 30.89 -57.91 12.29
N ALA A 9 31.50 -58.00 11.11
CA ALA A 9 31.82 -56.84 10.29
C ALA A 9 30.59 -56.04 9.85
N TYR A 10 29.51 -56.71 9.40
CA TYR A 10 28.24 -56.04 9.06
C TYR A 10 27.59 -55.37 10.26
N PHE A 11 27.72 -55.95 11.46
CA PHE A 11 27.24 -55.35 12.71
C PHE A 11 27.97 -54.04 13.03
N TYR A 12 29.31 -54.02 12.95
CA TYR A 12 30.10 -52.79 13.16
C TYR A 12 29.81 -51.72 12.11
N ILE A 13 29.69 -52.10 10.84
CA ILE A 13 29.32 -51.18 9.76
C ILE A 13 27.94 -50.56 10.03
N SER A 14 26.97 -51.36 10.46
CA SER A 14 25.62 -50.88 10.78
C SER A 14 25.61 -49.90 11.95
N ILE A 15 26.42 -50.13 12.98
CA ILE A 15 26.60 -49.19 14.10
C ILE A 15 27.23 -47.88 13.63
N ILE A 16 28.26 -47.94 12.77
CA ILE A 16 28.90 -46.73 12.22
C ILE A 16 27.88 -45.91 11.41
N PHE A 17 27.08 -46.56 10.55
CA PHE A 17 26.03 -45.89 9.79
C PHE A 17 24.95 -45.27 10.70
N LEU A 18 24.57 -45.96 11.78
CA LEU A 18 23.62 -45.43 12.76
C LEU A 18 24.17 -44.19 13.48
N ILE A 19 25.45 -44.21 13.87
CA ILE A 19 26.09 -43.04 14.51
C ILE A 19 26.15 -41.88 13.52
N LEU A 20 26.54 -42.14 12.26
CA LEU A 20 26.59 -41.12 11.21
C LEU A 20 25.20 -40.51 10.93
N SER A 21 24.15 -41.32 10.90
CA SER A 21 22.79 -40.82 10.69
C SER A 21 22.31 -39.97 11.86
N ILE A 22 22.62 -40.35 13.11
CA ILE A 22 22.32 -39.55 14.30
C ILE A 22 23.04 -38.20 14.25
N VAL A 23 24.32 -38.18 13.87
CA VAL A 23 25.10 -36.94 13.76
C VAL A 23 24.54 -36.02 12.66
N LEU A 24 24.17 -36.58 11.50
CA LEU A 24 23.53 -35.81 10.41
C LEU A 24 22.18 -35.21 10.83
N VAL A 25 21.36 -35.97 11.54
CA VAL A 25 20.07 -35.49 12.07
C VAL A 25 20.30 -34.40 13.11
N ALA A 26 21.23 -34.60 14.05
CA ALA A 26 21.54 -33.60 15.07
C ALA A 26 22.05 -32.28 14.45
N ASN A 27 22.92 -32.36 13.44
CA ASN A 27 23.41 -31.18 12.72
C ASN A 27 22.30 -30.46 11.94
N SER A 28 21.39 -31.20 11.32
CA SER A 28 20.24 -30.64 10.61
C SER A 28 19.28 -29.94 11.58
N LEU A 29 18.97 -30.58 12.72
CA LEU A 29 18.14 -29.99 13.78
C LEU A 29 18.79 -28.73 14.37
N TYR A 30 20.09 -28.76 14.61
CA TYR A 30 20.84 -27.59 15.09
C TYR A 30 20.81 -26.44 14.07
N SER A 31 20.96 -26.74 12.79
CA SER A 31 20.89 -25.73 11.71
C SER A 31 19.50 -25.09 11.63
N ILE A 32 18.44 -25.89 11.74
CA ILE A 32 17.05 -25.41 11.78
C ILE A 32 16.81 -24.56 13.04
N TYR A 33 17.29 -25.01 14.20
CA TYR A 33 17.20 -24.26 15.46
C TYR A 33 17.90 -22.91 15.35
N MET A 34 19.14 -22.86 14.88
CA MET A 34 19.90 -21.62 14.74
C MET A 34 19.23 -20.64 13.77
N ALA A 35 18.73 -21.14 12.62
CA ALA A 35 17.96 -20.33 11.68
C ALA A 35 16.67 -19.78 12.33
N SER A 36 15.96 -20.61 13.09
CA SER A 36 14.71 -20.23 13.75
C SER A 36 14.92 -19.26 14.90
N ASP A 37 15.97 -19.44 15.71
CA ASP A 37 16.37 -18.52 16.79
C ASP A 37 16.80 -17.16 16.23
N GLN A 38 17.57 -17.16 15.13
CA GLN A 38 17.94 -15.94 14.44
C GLN A 38 16.74 -15.20 13.86
N MET A 39 15.78 -15.92 13.25
CA MET A 39 14.52 -15.33 12.80
C MET A 39 13.70 -14.78 13.98
N SER A 40 13.55 -15.55 15.06
CA SER A 40 12.79 -15.16 16.25
C SER A 40 13.34 -13.89 16.91
N LYS A 41 14.66 -13.78 17.05
CA LYS A 41 15.32 -12.58 17.58
C LYS A 41 15.11 -11.34 16.71
N GLN A 42 14.88 -11.51 15.40
CA GLN A 42 14.54 -10.42 14.49
C GLN A 42 13.04 -10.09 14.46
N TYR A 43 12.17 -10.99 14.96
CA TYR A 43 10.72 -10.86 14.82
C TYR A 43 10.09 -9.79 15.74
N GLY A 44 10.79 -9.32 16.78
CA GLY A 44 10.40 -8.16 17.60
C GLY A 44 8.92 -8.18 18.05
N THR A 45 8.33 -6.99 18.23
CA THR A 45 6.90 -6.81 18.53
C THR A 45 6.00 -6.84 17.28
N GLY A 46 6.56 -7.12 16.10
CA GLY A 46 5.86 -7.00 14.83
C GLY A 46 5.64 -5.56 14.32
N ILE A 47 6.13 -4.55 15.06
CA ILE A 47 6.07 -3.13 14.66
C ILE A 47 7.48 -2.55 14.52
N SER A 48 7.75 -1.91 13.38
CA SER A 48 9.03 -1.26 13.10
C SER A 48 9.28 -0.05 14.02
N SER A 49 10.50 0.49 14.01
CA SER A 49 10.76 1.80 14.65
C SER A 49 9.97 2.92 13.99
N GLY A 50 9.89 2.94 12.66
CA GLY A 50 9.16 3.97 11.92
C GLY A 50 7.68 4.05 12.34
N TRP A 51 7.00 2.91 12.42
CA TRP A 51 5.63 2.88 12.94
C TRP A 51 5.54 3.34 14.40
N ARG A 52 6.43 2.86 15.28
CA ARG A 52 6.45 3.29 16.70
C ARG A 52 6.64 4.79 16.86
N ASP A 53 7.59 5.38 16.13
CA ASP A 53 7.87 6.82 16.15
C ASP A 53 6.66 7.63 15.67
N SER A 54 5.94 7.12 14.65
CA SER A 54 4.73 7.76 14.12
C SER A 54 3.60 7.76 15.15
N MET A 55 3.41 6.65 15.87
CA MET A 55 2.39 6.55 16.92
C MET A 55 2.73 7.43 18.12
N ALA A 56 4.01 7.48 18.52
CA ALA A 56 4.49 8.40 19.55
C ALA A 56 4.29 9.87 19.14
N TRP A 57 4.53 10.21 17.87
CA TRP A 57 4.25 11.53 17.35
C TRP A 57 2.76 11.88 17.46
N LEU A 58 1.85 11.01 17.01
CA LEU A 58 0.40 11.21 17.15
C LEU A 58 -0.01 11.44 18.62
N LYS A 59 0.47 10.58 19.52
CA LYS A 59 0.15 10.67 20.96
C LYS A 59 0.59 12.00 21.58
N ASN A 60 1.74 12.53 21.16
CA ASN A 60 2.34 13.71 21.77
C ASN A 60 1.96 15.03 21.08
N ASN A 61 1.43 14.99 19.84
CA ASN A 61 1.19 16.18 19.02
C ASN A 61 -0.27 16.39 18.62
N THR A 62 -1.18 15.46 18.95
CA THR A 62 -2.61 15.63 18.65
C THR A 62 -3.47 15.54 19.93
N PRO A 63 -4.67 16.14 19.97
CA PRO A 63 -5.60 15.97 21.08
C PRO A 63 -6.06 14.51 21.26
N GLU A 64 -6.48 14.13 22.46
CA GLU A 64 -6.98 12.77 22.74
C GLU A 64 -8.16 12.37 21.84
N CYS A 65 -9.10 13.30 21.62
CA CYS A 65 -10.16 13.16 20.61
C CYS A 65 -9.64 13.51 19.20
N THR A 66 -8.68 12.72 18.70
CA THR A 66 -8.30 12.73 17.28
C THR A 66 -8.75 11.42 16.64
N VAL A 67 -9.31 11.50 15.43
CA VAL A 67 -9.68 10.34 14.63
C VAL A 67 -8.59 10.03 13.61
N ILE A 68 -8.17 8.78 13.51
CA ILE A 68 -7.21 8.30 12.52
C ILE A 68 -7.96 7.48 11.45
N ALA A 69 -7.90 7.97 10.23
CA ALA A 69 -8.44 7.33 9.03
C ALA A 69 -7.32 6.59 8.30
N THR A 70 -7.49 5.27 8.15
CA THR A 70 -6.62 4.41 7.35
C THR A 70 -7.33 3.07 7.14
N TYR A 71 -6.70 2.13 6.46
CA TYR A 71 -7.22 0.77 6.29
C TYR A 71 -7.22 0.00 7.63
N TRP A 72 -7.87 -1.16 7.72
CA TRP A 72 -8.12 -1.82 9.01
C TRP A 72 -6.87 -2.39 9.71
N ASP A 73 -5.88 -2.86 8.94
CA ASP A 73 -4.75 -3.65 9.45
C ASP A 73 -3.99 -3.00 10.62
N PRO A 74 -3.58 -1.72 10.56
CA PRO A 74 -2.86 -1.08 11.67
C PRO A 74 -3.78 -0.65 12.82
N GLY A 75 -5.10 -0.86 12.75
CA GLY A 75 -6.07 -0.24 13.65
C GLY A 75 -5.79 -0.47 15.14
N TYR A 76 -5.48 -1.70 15.54
CA TYR A 76 -5.14 -2.01 16.94
C TYR A 76 -3.83 -1.37 17.39
N TRP A 77 -2.82 -1.31 16.52
CA TRP A 77 -1.55 -0.67 16.84
C TRP A 77 -1.71 0.83 17.03
N ILE A 78 -2.53 1.46 16.20
CA ILE A 78 -2.85 2.88 16.33
C ILE A 78 -3.56 3.13 17.66
N ASN A 79 -4.64 2.39 17.95
CA ASN A 79 -5.38 2.54 19.19
C ASN A 79 -4.48 2.35 20.43
N ALA A 80 -3.65 1.30 20.44
CA ALA A 80 -2.83 0.94 21.60
C ALA A 80 -1.61 1.86 21.82
N LEU A 81 -0.96 2.33 20.74
CA LEU A 81 0.31 3.06 20.85
C LEU A 81 0.14 4.57 20.75
N SER A 82 -0.82 5.04 19.96
CA SER A 82 -1.10 6.47 19.82
C SER A 82 -2.17 6.96 20.79
N GLU A 83 -2.96 6.05 21.38
CA GLU A 83 -4.14 6.37 22.19
C GLU A 83 -5.10 7.32 21.43
N ARG A 84 -5.21 7.14 20.11
CA ARG A 84 -6.16 7.84 19.24
C ARG A 84 -7.13 6.85 18.63
N ARG A 85 -8.36 7.32 18.42
CA ARG A 85 -9.45 6.51 17.86
C ARG A 85 -9.21 6.24 16.39
N THR A 86 -9.34 5.00 15.95
CA THR A 86 -9.44 4.67 14.52
C THR A 86 -10.89 4.64 14.04
N ILE A 87 -11.09 4.86 12.74
CA ILE A 87 -12.41 4.68 12.10
C ILE A 87 -12.86 3.23 12.21
N TYR A 88 -11.94 2.30 11.95
CA TYR A 88 -12.16 0.87 12.11
C TYR A 88 -10.83 0.11 12.27
N ASP A 89 -10.91 -1.14 12.67
CA ASP A 89 -9.80 -2.04 12.96
C ASP A 89 -10.18 -3.49 12.62
N GLY A 90 -9.27 -4.42 12.90
CA GLY A 90 -9.47 -5.84 12.59
C GLY A 90 -10.70 -6.49 13.25
N GLY A 91 -11.20 -5.96 14.36
CA GLY A 91 -12.39 -6.46 15.05
C GLY A 91 -13.71 -5.92 14.50
N CYS A 92 -13.67 -4.80 13.76
CA CYS A 92 -14.87 -4.12 13.25
C CYS A 92 -14.87 -3.94 11.72
N GLN A 93 -14.15 -4.81 10.99
CA GLN A 93 -14.10 -4.80 9.52
C GLN A 93 -15.48 -4.85 8.84
N HIS A 94 -16.39 -5.63 9.41
CA HIS A 94 -17.77 -5.81 8.90
C HIS A 94 -18.76 -4.80 9.49
N ALA A 95 -18.29 -3.83 10.29
CA ALA A 95 -19.18 -2.87 10.94
C ALA A 95 -19.87 -1.99 9.89
N ILE A 96 -21.19 -1.95 10.01
CA ILE A 96 -22.06 -1.11 9.20
C ILE A 96 -22.08 0.29 9.80
N ARG A 97 -22.06 1.31 8.94
CA ARG A 97 -22.22 2.71 9.27
C ARG A 97 -23.55 3.20 8.69
N HIS A 98 -24.40 3.72 9.57
CA HIS A 98 -25.55 4.52 9.18
C HIS A 98 -25.12 5.99 9.22
N THR A 99 -25.20 6.67 8.09
CA THR A 99 -24.99 8.13 7.95
C THR A 99 -26.32 8.72 7.51
N LYS A 100 -26.81 9.78 8.15
CA LYS A 100 -28.06 10.40 7.67
C LYS A 100 -27.82 11.02 6.29
N LEU A 101 -28.85 11.11 5.44
CA LEU A 101 -28.65 11.65 4.08
C LEU A 101 -28.26 13.13 4.08
N ASP A 102 -28.75 13.92 5.03
CA ASP A 102 -28.36 15.32 5.21
C ASP A 102 -26.88 15.48 5.63
N GLU A 103 -26.32 14.48 6.32
CA GLU A 103 -24.90 14.42 6.70
C GLU A 103 -23.98 13.91 5.56
N LEU A 104 -24.52 13.62 4.37
CA LEU A 104 -23.69 13.20 3.21
C LEU A 104 -23.01 14.35 2.48
N ASN A 105 -23.32 15.60 2.84
CA ASN A 105 -22.70 16.79 2.24
C ASN A 105 -22.81 16.80 0.70
N GLY A 106 -23.94 16.31 0.18
CA GLY A 106 -24.22 16.23 -1.27
C GLY A 106 -23.67 15.00 -1.99
N LEU A 107 -23.06 14.03 -1.30
CA LEU A 107 -22.74 12.73 -1.89
C LEU A 107 -23.99 11.90 -2.15
N ASP A 108 -24.02 11.19 -3.27
CA ASP A 108 -25.01 10.15 -3.50
C ASP A 108 -24.67 8.88 -2.70
N CYS A 109 -25.65 8.32 -2.00
CA CYS A 109 -25.40 7.15 -1.17
C CYS A 109 -24.93 5.92 -1.97
N ILE A 110 -25.52 5.71 -3.16
CA ILE A 110 -25.31 4.53 -3.97
C ILE A 110 -24.13 4.76 -4.92
N GLU A 111 -24.19 5.83 -5.72
CA GLU A 111 -23.20 6.12 -6.75
C GLU A 111 -21.86 6.58 -6.16
N ASP A 112 -21.89 7.43 -5.11
CA ASP A 112 -20.65 7.89 -4.50
C ASP A 112 -20.14 6.95 -3.42
N ARG A 113 -20.99 6.43 -2.55
CA ARG A 113 -20.52 5.63 -1.40
C ARG A 113 -20.68 4.12 -1.54
N GLY A 114 -21.33 3.64 -2.61
CA GLY A 114 -21.58 2.20 -2.80
C GLY A 114 -22.51 1.60 -1.74
N GLY A 115 -23.26 2.46 -1.03
CA GLY A 115 -24.17 2.07 0.03
C GLY A 115 -25.57 1.73 -0.47
N TYR A 116 -26.48 1.51 0.46
CA TYR A 116 -27.90 1.41 0.20
C TYR A 116 -28.70 2.30 1.16
N LEU A 117 -29.92 2.61 0.77
CA LEU A 117 -30.80 3.47 1.54
C LEU A 117 -31.64 2.62 2.50
N GLU A 118 -31.73 3.07 3.75
CA GLU A 118 -32.58 2.46 4.77
C GLU A 118 -33.35 3.58 5.50
N GLU A 119 -34.63 3.35 5.80
CA GLU A 119 -35.45 4.29 6.55
C GLU A 119 -35.77 3.71 7.93
N LYS A 120 -35.50 4.48 8.99
CA LYS A 120 -35.87 4.14 10.37
C LYS A 120 -36.47 5.35 11.04
N ASP A 121 -37.65 5.17 11.63
CA ASP A 121 -38.36 6.22 12.38
C ASP A 121 -38.54 7.53 11.60
N GLY A 122 -38.81 7.44 10.29
CA GLY A 122 -38.97 8.59 9.40
C GLY A 122 -37.68 9.31 9.01
N VAL A 123 -36.51 8.79 9.44
CA VAL A 123 -35.19 9.29 9.04
C VAL A 123 -34.59 8.34 8.02
N ARG A 124 -34.15 8.88 6.89
CA ARG A 124 -33.46 8.12 5.85
C ARG A 124 -31.95 8.14 6.11
N TYR A 125 -31.33 6.97 5.98
CA TYR A 125 -29.92 6.73 6.18
C TYR A 125 -29.29 6.17 4.92
N CYS A 126 -28.07 6.60 4.65
CA CYS A 126 -27.14 5.88 3.82
C CYS A 126 -26.37 4.86 4.65
N VAL A 127 -26.44 3.61 4.23
CA VAL A 127 -25.87 2.48 4.94
C VAL A 127 -24.70 1.93 4.14
N THR A 128 -23.50 2.02 4.73
CA THR A 128 -22.24 1.57 4.11
C THR A 128 -21.49 0.65 5.07
N SER A 129 -20.49 -0.09 4.57
CA SER A 129 -19.49 -0.70 5.44
C SER A 129 -18.32 0.27 5.63
N ARG A 130 -17.72 0.30 6.83
CA ARG A 130 -16.52 1.12 7.08
C ARG A 130 -15.36 0.72 6.18
N MET A 131 -15.26 -0.56 5.84
CA MET A 131 -14.29 -1.09 4.88
C MET A 131 -14.43 -0.40 3.52
N MET A 132 -15.65 -0.34 2.98
CA MET A 132 -15.92 0.28 1.68
C MET A 132 -15.62 1.78 1.70
N ASP A 133 -16.00 2.49 2.75
CA ASP A 133 -15.70 3.92 2.88
C ASP A 133 -14.20 4.20 2.92
N MET A 134 -13.44 3.47 3.75
CA MET A 134 -11.99 3.70 3.88
C MET A 134 -11.22 3.23 2.65
N ALA A 135 -11.63 2.11 2.06
CA ALA A 135 -11.15 1.66 0.77
C ALA A 135 -11.42 2.69 -0.34
N GLY A 136 -12.63 3.26 -0.37
CA GLY A 136 -13.03 4.32 -1.28
C GLY A 136 -12.22 5.59 -1.10
N CYS A 137 -11.96 5.99 0.14
CA CYS A 137 -11.11 7.13 0.46
C CYS A 137 -9.67 6.92 -0.02
N LEU A 138 -9.11 5.70 0.07
CA LEU A 138 -7.79 5.38 -0.46
C LEU A 138 -7.78 5.40 -2.01
N TYR A 139 -8.82 4.85 -2.63
CA TYR A 139 -8.91 4.62 -4.08
C TYR A 139 -9.26 5.85 -4.90
N THR A 140 -10.16 6.72 -4.42
CA THR A 140 -10.71 7.80 -5.25
C THR A 140 -9.63 8.81 -5.69
N SER A 141 -9.76 9.35 -6.90
CA SER A 141 -8.99 10.52 -7.34
C SER A 141 -9.69 11.84 -6.98
N ASN A 142 -10.94 11.79 -6.54
CA ASN A 142 -11.70 12.97 -6.12
C ASN A 142 -11.45 13.25 -4.64
N GLU A 143 -10.67 14.30 -4.36
CA GLU A 143 -10.35 14.71 -2.99
C GLU A 143 -11.59 15.11 -2.20
N THR A 144 -12.49 15.90 -2.81
CA THR A 144 -13.75 16.34 -2.19
C THR A 144 -14.60 15.15 -1.76
N LYS A 145 -14.65 14.08 -2.58
CA LYS A 145 -15.35 12.84 -2.22
C LYS A 145 -14.77 12.19 -0.98
N ALA A 146 -13.44 12.05 -0.90
CA ALA A 146 -12.77 11.51 0.28
C ALA A 146 -13.01 12.38 1.52
N ALA A 147 -12.91 13.71 1.37
CA ALA A 147 -13.16 14.66 2.46
C ALA A 147 -14.60 14.59 3.00
N LYS A 148 -15.61 14.56 2.12
CA LYS A 148 -17.03 14.40 2.49
C LYS A 148 -17.28 13.10 3.26
N ILE A 149 -16.68 11.98 2.84
CA ILE A 149 -16.77 10.71 3.57
C ILE A 149 -16.12 10.83 4.95
N LEU A 150 -14.88 11.34 5.03
CA LEU A 150 -14.12 11.41 6.28
C LEU A 150 -14.74 12.36 7.30
N GLU A 151 -15.34 13.46 6.86
CA GLU A 151 -16.06 14.41 7.73
C GLU A 151 -17.18 13.70 8.52
N SER A 152 -17.93 12.80 7.86
CA SER A 152 -18.99 12.00 8.51
C SER A 152 -18.52 11.04 9.62
N TYR A 153 -17.19 10.83 9.74
CA TYR A 153 -16.57 9.99 10.76
C TYR A 153 -15.97 10.76 11.94
N MET A 154 -15.92 12.09 11.86
CA MET A 154 -15.31 12.91 12.91
C MET A 154 -16.10 12.88 14.23
N GLY A 155 -17.43 12.86 14.15
CA GLY A 155 -18.29 13.02 15.32
C GLY A 155 -17.97 14.34 16.05
N ASN A 156 -17.71 14.26 17.36
CA ASN A 156 -17.41 15.42 18.20
C ASN A 156 -15.91 15.74 18.31
N CYS A 157 -15.05 15.00 17.60
CA CYS A 157 -13.61 15.26 17.63
C CYS A 157 -13.24 16.46 16.73
N SER A 158 -12.19 17.19 17.11
CA SER A 158 -11.75 18.39 16.39
C SER A 158 -10.79 18.08 15.25
N ASP A 159 -10.00 17.00 15.37
CA ASP A 159 -8.95 16.66 14.41
C ASP A 159 -9.19 15.27 13.80
N LEU A 160 -8.90 15.16 12.51
CA LEU A 160 -8.80 13.90 11.78
C LEU A 160 -7.50 13.84 11.00
N TYR A 161 -6.82 12.70 11.06
CA TYR A 161 -5.62 12.45 10.26
C TYR A 161 -5.83 11.26 9.31
N PHE A 162 -5.48 11.44 8.05
CA PHE A 162 -5.38 10.35 7.08
C PHE A 162 -3.95 9.77 7.15
N LEU A 163 -3.84 8.50 7.55
CA LEU A 163 -2.60 7.75 7.57
C LEU A 163 -2.46 6.91 6.31
N ALA A 164 -1.42 7.19 5.52
CA ALA A 164 -1.00 6.39 4.37
C ALA A 164 0.34 5.70 4.66
N SER A 165 0.36 4.38 4.61
CA SER A 165 1.53 3.56 4.95
C SER A 165 2.02 2.70 3.78
N ASN A 166 3.29 2.29 3.85
CA ASN A 166 3.95 1.53 2.78
C ASN A 166 3.37 0.12 2.56
N ASP A 167 2.80 -0.51 3.58
CA ASP A 167 2.18 -1.83 3.47
C ASP A 167 0.93 -1.82 2.58
N LEU A 168 0.24 -0.67 2.48
CA LEU A 168 -0.90 -0.48 1.60
C LEU A 168 -0.54 -0.62 0.12
N ILE A 169 0.74 -0.48 -0.24
CA ILE A 169 1.19 -0.72 -1.62
C ILE A 169 0.91 -2.18 -2.01
N GLY A 170 1.35 -3.12 -1.18
CA GLY A 170 1.16 -4.56 -1.40
C GLY A 170 -0.29 -5.03 -1.21
N LYS A 171 -1.14 -4.20 -0.59
CA LYS A 171 -2.56 -4.48 -0.36
C LYS A 171 -3.49 -3.77 -1.34
N SER A 172 -2.92 -3.19 -2.41
CA SER A 172 -3.67 -2.42 -3.41
C SER A 172 -4.82 -3.15 -4.05
N GLN A 173 -4.67 -4.44 -4.37
CA GLN A 173 -5.80 -5.28 -4.78
C GLN A 173 -7.00 -5.21 -3.84
N TRP A 174 -6.79 -5.18 -2.52
CA TRP A 174 -7.89 -5.33 -1.58
C TRP A 174 -8.67 -4.04 -1.40
N TRP A 175 -7.99 -2.91 -1.15
CA TRP A 175 -8.70 -1.65 -1.00
C TRP A 175 -9.27 -1.16 -2.35
N THR A 176 -8.72 -1.52 -3.50
CA THR A 176 -9.40 -1.27 -4.79
C THR A 176 -10.62 -2.17 -4.97
N TYR A 177 -10.49 -3.46 -4.66
CA TYR A 177 -11.59 -4.42 -4.76
C TYR A 177 -12.79 -4.02 -3.90
N PHE A 178 -12.58 -3.71 -2.62
CA PHE A 178 -13.67 -3.32 -1.73
C PHE A 178 -14.27 -1.95 -2.07
N SER A 179 -13.47 -1.01 -2.59
CA SER A 179 -13.98 0.29 -3.04
C SER A 179 -14.87 0.22 -4.28
N THR A 180 -14.76 -0.85 -5.07
CA THR A 180 -15.48 -1.05 -6.33
C THR A 180 -16.44 -2.23 -6.25
N TRP A 181 -16.80 -2.65 -5.04
CA TRP A 181 -17.68 -3.79 -4.82
C TRP A 181 -19.07 -3.50 -5.41
N ASN A 182 -19.49 -4.33 -6.35
CA ASN A 182 -20.85 -4.31 -6.87
C ASN A 182 -21.68 -5.40 -6.15
N PRO A 183 -22.73 -5.04 -5.39
CA PRO A 183 -23.54 -6.00 -4.66
C PRO A 183 -24.37 -6.92 -5.56
N GLU A 184 -24.79 -6.48 -6.74
CA GLU A 184 -25.53 -7.31 -7.71
C GLU A 184 -24.65 -8.41 -8.31
N LEU A 185 -23.38 -8.08 -8.59
CA LEU A 185 -22.41 -9.02 -9.14
C LEU A 185 -21.67 -9.83 -8.07
N GLY A 186 -21.76 -9.42 -6.79
CA GLY A 186 -21.00 -10.01 -5.68
C GLY A 186 -19.49 -9.94 -5.88
N LYS A 187 -18.99 -8.90 -6.56
CA LYS A 187 -17.58 -8.80 -6.96
C LYS A 187 -17.11 -7.35 -7.09
N GLY A 188 -15.87 -7.11 -6.67
CA GLY A 188 -15.12 -5.87 -6.91
C GLY A 188 -14.08 -6.00 -8.02
N GLN A 189 -13.53 -4.87 -8.44
CA GLN A 189 -12.41 -4.80 -9.40
C GLN A 189 -11.11 -4.51 -8.65
N ALA A 190 -10.22 -5.51 -8.63
CA ALA A 190 -8.90 -5.36 -8.04
C ALA A 190 -7.93 -4.71 -9.02
N ALA A 191 -7.17 -3.72 -8.56
CA ALA A 191 -6.03 -3.14 -9.24
C ALA A 191 -4.81 -3.16 -8.32
N ASN A 192 -3.68 -3.66 -8.84
CA ASN A 192 -2.45 -3.85 -8.07
C ASN A 192 -1.38 -2.86 -8.50
N TYR A 193 -0.68 -2.30 -7.51
CA TYR A 193 0.66 -1.78 -7.73
C TYR A 193 1.61 -2.96 -7.95
N ALA A 194 2.30 -2.98 -9.09
CA ALA A 194 3.32 -3.98 -9.34
C ALA A 194 4.68 -3.42 -8.88
N MET A 195 5.13 -3.88 -7.71
CA MET A 195 6.44 -3.54 -7.16
C MET A 195 7.47 -4.56 -7.64
N VAL A 196 8.50 -4.11 -8.36
CA VAL A 196 9.52 -5.00 -8.94
C VAL A 196 10.91 -4.45 -8.67
N ARG A 197 11.80 -5.33 -8.22
CA ARG A 197 13.21 -4.99 -7.96
C ARG A 197 14.03 -5.09 -9.24
N LEU A 198 15.15 -4.36 -9.27
CA LEU A 198 16.11 -4.46 -10.35
C LEU A 198 16.67 -5.89 -10.41
N GLU A 199 16.58 -6.49 -11.58
CA GLU A 199 17.10 -7.83 -11.85
C GLU A 199 18.42 -7.77 -12.62
N ASP A 200 18.54 -6.86 -13.59
CA ASP A 200 19.72 -6.78 -14.46
C ASP A 200 19.93 -5.37 -15.06
N LYS A 201 21.15 -5.11 -15.52
CA LYS A 201 21.54 -3.91 -16.28
C LYS A 201 22.27 -4.34 -17.54
N LYS A 202 21.69 -4.07 -18.71
CA LYS A 202 22.22 -4.52 -20.00
C LYS A 202 22.59 -3.33 -20.89
N ALA A 203 23.78 -3.37 -21.49
CA ALA A 203 24.13 -2.44 -22.56
C ALA A 203 23.27 -2.71 -23.81
N LEU A 204 22.79 -1.65 -24.46
CA LEU A 204 22.04 -1.78 -25.70
C LEU A 204 22.99 -2.11 -26.86
N ARG A 205 22.63 -3.08 -27.71
CA ARG A 205 23.51 -3.59 -28.77
C ARG A 205 23.65 -2.64 -29.97
N TYR A 206 22.60 -1.89 -30.29
CA TYR A 206 22.49 -1.07 -31.50
C TYR A 206 22.35 0.42 -31.21
N GLU A 207 22.34 0.81 -29.93
CA GLU A 207 22.14 2.18 -29.47
C GLU A 207 23.14 2.47 -28.35
N ASN A 208 23.59 3.71 -28.24
CA ASN A 208 24.44 4.12 -27.13
C ASN A 208 23.57 4.31 -25.87
N GLY A 209 23.46 3.26 -25.05
CA GLY A 209 22.59 3.31 -23.88
C GLY A 209 22.57 2.03 -23.05
N THR A 210 21.77 2.06 -21.98
CA THR A 210 21.61 0.98 -21.02
C THR A 210 20.13 0.72 -20.76
N ALA A 211 19.74 -0.54 -20.72
CA ALA A 211 18.42 -0.97 -20.24
C ALA A 211 18.53 -1.54 -18.83
N PHE A 212 17.75 -0.98 -17.91
CA PHE A 212 17.52 -1.55 -16.59
C PHE A 212 16.33 -2.49 -16.66
N VAL A 213 16.46 -3.70 -16.14
CA VAL A 213 15.48 -4.79 -16.26
C VAL A 213 14.83 -5.05 -14.91
N TYR A 214 13.50 -5.03 -14.87
CA TYR A 214 12.67 -5.24 -13.69
C TYR A 214 11.54 -6.21 -14.06
N GLY A 215 11.84 -7.51 -14.16
CA GLY A 215 10.88 -8.51 -14.61
C GLY A 215 10.31 -8.16 -16.00
N PRO A 216 8.99 -7.92 -16.13
CA PRO A 216 8.41 -7.52 -17.41
C PRO A 216 8.64 -6.04 -17.75
N PHE A 217 9.11 -5.21 -16.82
CA PHE A 217 9.30 -3.78 -17.03
C PHE A 217 10.77 -3.44 -17.34
N TYR A 218 10.97 -2.44 -18.18
CA TYR A 218 12.29 -1.98 -18.61
C TYR A 218 12.35 -0.47 -18.54
N LEU A 219 13.43 0.06 -17.99
CA LEU A 219 13.79 1.47 -18.09
C LEU A 219 14.93 1.58 -19.10
N LYS A 220 14.61 1.97 -20.33
CA LYS A 220 15.59 2.12 -21.41
C LYS A 220 16.16 3.53 -21.37
N VAL A 221 17.47 3.66 -21.22
CA VAL A 221 18.18 4.94 -21.21
C VAL A 221 19.08 5.01 -22.43
N VAL A 222 18.86 5.99 -23.31
CA VAL A 222 19.61 6.20 -24.56
C VAL A 222 20.21 7.60 -24.56
N PHE A 223 21.43 7.72 -25.06
CA PHE A 223 22.10 9.00 -25.28
C PHE A 223 22.06 9.36 -26.76
N GLU A 224 21.33 10.42 -27.11
CA GLU A 224 21.18 10.95 -28.46
C GLU A 224 21.57 12.44 -28.47
N ASN A 225 22.55 12.84 -29.28
CA ASN A 225 22.94 14.25 -29.50
C ASN A 225 23.12 15.09 -28.21
N ASN A 226 23.88 14.56 -27.24
CA ASN A 226 24.09 15.16 -25.89
C ASN A 226 22.83 15.26 -25.02
N THR A 227 21.72 14.64 -25.41
CA THR A 227 20.50 14.53 -24.60
C THR A 227 20.28 13.09 -24.16
N GLN A 228 19.83 12.92 -22.91
CA GLN A 228 19.46 11.63 -22.36
C GLN A 228 17.96 11.43 -22.55
N LYS A 229 17.59 10.37 -23.27
CA LYS A 229 16.21 9.94 -23.44
C LYS A 229 15.97 8.71 -22.59
N ILE A 230 14.92 8.73 -21.80
CA ILE A 230 14.52 7.62 -20.96
C ILE A 230 13.18 7.12 -21.50
N GLU A 231 12.97 5.82 -21.60
CA GLU A 231 11.71 5.25 -22.08
C GLU A 231 11.27 4.13 -21.13
N PRO A 232 10.07 4.25 -20.52
CA PRO A 232 9.48 3.18 -19.73
C PRO A 232 8.80 2.18 -20.66
N LEU A 233 9.19 0.91 -20.60
CA LEU A 233 8.68 -0.14 -21.47
C LEU A 233 8.13 -1.31 -20.65
N LEU A 234 7.03 -1.89 -21.14
CA LEU A 234 6.49 -3.17 -20.70
C LEU A 234 6.76 -4.20 -21.81
N TYR A 235 7.41 -5.30 -21.45
CA TYR A 235 7.60 -6.45 -22.33
C TYR A 235 6.47 -7.45 -22.13
N GLN A 236 5.65 -7.64 -23.16
CA GLN A 236 4.53 -8.57 -23.12
C GLN A 236 4.32 -9.17 -24.51
N GLN A 237 3.99 -10.47 -24.58
CA GLN A 237 3.73 -11.18 -25.85
C GLN A 237 4.86 -11.02 -26.90
N GLY A 238 6.12 -10.99 -26.46
CA GLY A 238 7.27 -10.89 -27.36
C GLY A 238 7.55 -9.48 -27.90
N LYS A 239 6.84 -8.46 -27.43
CA LYS A 239 6.99 -7.07 -27.90
C LYS A 239 7.16 -6.10 -26.73
N TYR A 240 7.83 -4.98 -27.02
CA TYR A 240 7.97 -3.86 -26.10
C TYR A 240 6.88 -2.84 -26.36
N HIS A 241 6.20 -2.44 -25.30
CA HIS A 241 5.12 -1.46 -25.32
C HIS A 241 5.48 -0.31 -24.39
N LYS A 242 5.34 0.92 -24.86
CA LYS A 242 5.67 2.11 -24.06
C LYS A 242 4.58 2.38 -23.02
N ILE A 243 5.00 2.65 -21.78
CA ILE A 243 4.13 3.06 -20.67
C ILE A 243 3.93 4.58 -20.74
N LYS A 244 2.70 5.03 -20.49
CA LYS A 244 2.28 6.40 -20.73
C LYS A 244 3.01 7.42 -19.88
N THR A 245 3.22 7.12 -18.60
CA THR A 245 3.84 8.06 -17.67
C THR A 245 5.06 7.41 -17.03
N LEU A 246 6.14 8.18 -16.93
CA LEU A 246 7.32 7.87 -16.14
C LEU A 246 7.44 8.89 -15.02
N VAL A 247 7.67 8.44 -13.79
CA VAL A 247 8.05 9.31 -12.69
C VAL A 247 9.44 8.93 -12.20
N LEU A 248 10.33 9.93 -12.19
CA LEU A 248 11.70 9.84 -11.68
C LEU A 248 11.87 10.86 -10.56
N THR A 249 12.75 10.59 -9.61
CA THR A 249 13.08 11.59 -8.58
C THR A 249 14.37 12.31 -8.97
N GLN A 250 14.32 13.63 -9.11
CA GLN A 250 15.48 14.49 -9.33
C GLN A 250 15.56 15.52 -8.20
N ASN A 251 16.69 15.58 -7.49
CA ASN A 251 16.89 16.50 -6.34
C ASN A 251 15.74 16.44 -5.31
N ASN A 252 15.33 15.22 -4.93
CA ASN A 252 14.19 14.96 -4.03
C ASN A 252 12.82 15.46 -4.52
N THR A 253 12.70 15.85 -5.80
CA THR A 253 11.44 16.29 -6.41
C THR A 253 11.02 15.27 -7.47
N PRO A 254 9.76 14.80 -7.45
CA PRO A 254 9.26 13.91 -8.51
C PRO A 254 9.12 14.70 -9.83
N MET A 255 9.75 14.19 -10.88
CA MET A 255 9.59 14.65 -12.26
C MET A 255 8.69 13.66 -12.99
N LYS A 256 7.58 14.16 -13.54
CA LYS A 256 6.64 13.39 -14.36
C LYS A 256 6.90 13.64 -15.85
N ILE A 257 7.12 12.57 -16.60
CA ILE A 257 7.29 12.60 -18.06
C ILE A 257 6.14 11.80 -18.69
N THR A 258 5.39 12.42 -19.59
CA THR A 258 4.27 11.79 -20.30
C THR A 258 4.61 11.58 -21.77
N TYR A 259 4.32 10.38 -22.27
CA TYR A 259 4.55 9.98 -23.65
C TYR A 259 3.20 9.85 -24.38
N GLU A 260 2.93 10.77 -25.31
CA GLU A 260 1.64 10.81 -26.04
C GLU A 260 1.37 9.56 -26.86
N ASN A 261 2.40 8.98 -27.48
CA ASN A 261 2.29 7.79 -28.35
C ASN A 261 2.43 6.46 -27.59
N ALA A 262 2.21 6.44 -26.27
CA ALA A 262 2.32 5.24 -25.46
C ALA A 262 1.06 4.35 -25.56
N THR A 263 1.26 3.04 -25.60
CA THR A 263 0.16 2.06 -25.74
C THR A 263 -0.30 1.47 -24.41
N VAL A 264 0.51 1.57 -23.35
CA VAL A 264 0.19 1.04 -22.02
C VAL A 264 -0.19 2.22 -21.11
N PRO A 265 -1.44 2.33 -20.67
CA PRO A 265 -1.85 3.37 -19.74
C PRO A 265 -1.25 3.12 -18.35
N GLY A 266 -1.17 4.16 -17.51
CA GLY A 266 -0.59 4.06 -16.18
C GLY A 266 0.77 4.73 -16.05
N THR A 267 1.35 4.60 -14.87
CA THR A 267 2.57 5.27 -14.44
C THR A 267 3.62 4.27 -13.99
N LEU A 268 4.83 4.34 -14.54
CA LEU A 268 6.00 3.68 -14.00
C LEU A 268 6.73 4.65 -13.06
N TRP A 269 6.59 4.45 -11.76
CA TRP A 269 7.33 5.19 -10.75
C TRP A 269 8.65 4.49 -10.44
N VAL A 270 9.75 5.23 -10.43
CA VAL A 270 11.09 4.69 -10.21
C VAL A 270 11.69 5.34 -8.97
N ASP A 271 12.19 4.52 -8.05
CA ASP A 271 12.84 5.02 -6.86
C ASP A 271 14.19 5.68 -7.19
N SER A 272 14.66 6.59 -6.32
CA SER A 272 15.89 7.35 -6.55
C SER A 272 17.16 6.48 -6.69
N SER A 273 17.18 5.26 -6.14
CA SER A 273 18.31 4.33 -6.25
C SER A 273 18.28 3.46 -7.50
N LEU A 274 17.19 3.52 -8.28
CA LEU A 274 16.90 2.66 -9.42
C LEU A 274 16.83 1.15 -9.06
N GLN A 275 16.74 0.79 -7.78
CA GLN A 275 16.66 -0.59 -7.32
C GLN A 275 15.23 -1.13 -7.33
N LEU A 276 14.25 -0.24 -7.36
CA LEU A 276 12.84 -0.53 -7.23
C LEU A 276 12.04 0.32 -8.22
N ILE A 277 11.12 -0.33 -8.90
CA ILE A 277 10.06 0.33 -9.63
C ILE A 277 8.71 -0.06 -9.05
N ILE A 278 7.73 0.82 -9.24
CA ILE A 278 6.34 0.55 -8.96
C ILE A 278 5.55 0.95 -10.20
N TYR A 279 4.93 -0.02 -10.85
CA TYR A 279 3.96 0.26 -11.90
C TYR A 279 2.57 0.46 -11.27
N MET A 280 1.99 1.62 -11.56
CA MET A 280 0.68 2.06 -11.10
C MET A 280 -0.29 2.03 -12.28
N PRO A 281 -1.32 1.16 -12.26
CA PRO A 281 -2.32 1.15 -13.31
C PRO A 281 -3.16 2.44 -13.29
N LEU A 282 -3.80 2.75 -14.43
CA LEU A 282 -4.59 3.98 -14.65
C LEU A 282 -5.61 4.27 -13.53
N GLN A 283 -6.20 3.22 -12.96
CA GLN A 283 -7.21 3.31 -11.93
C GLN A 283 -6.66 3.87 -10.61
N THR A 284 -5.37 3.66 -10.33
CA THR A 284 -4.77 3.98 -9.03
C THR A 284 -3.67 5.04 -9.10
N GLU A 285 -3.19 5.39 -10.30
CA GLU A 285 -2.09 6.36 -10.49
C GLU A 285 -2.40 7.77 -9.96
N ASN A 286 -3.68 8.14 -9.83
CA ASN A 286 -4.11 9.44 -9.27
C ASN A 286 -4.97 9.29 -8.00
N SER A 287 -4.98 8.10 -7.39
CA SER A 287 -5.71 7.85 -6.14
C SER A 287 -5.24 8.77 -5.00
N MET A 288 -6.09 9.00 -3.99
CA MET A 288 -5.70 9.68 -2.74
C MET A 288 -4.46 9.03 -2.13
N PHE A 289 -4.43 7.69 -2.04
CA PHE A 289 -3.26 6.97 -1.53
C PHE A 289 -2.01 7.30 -2.34
N THR A 290 -2.08 7.30 -3.68
CA THR A 290 -0.92 7.61 -4.51
C THR A 290 -0.40 9.02 -4.28
N ARG A 291 -1.31 10.01 -4.30
CA ARG A 291 -0.94 11.41 -4.09
C ARG A 291 -0.34 11.64 -2.71
N MET A 292 -0.94 11.06 -1.67
CA MET A 292 -0.44 11.16 -0.30
C MET A 292 0.90 10.46 -0.09
N PHE A 293 1.01 9.20 -0.49
CA PHE A 293 2.18 8.38 -0.17
C PHE A 293 3.39 8.66 -1.08
N PHE A 294 3.18 8.73 -2.40
CA PHE A 294 4.28 8.89 -3.37
C PHE A 294 4.59 10.35 -3.68
N TYR A 295 3.60 11.24 -3.62
CA TYR A 295 3.73 12.64 -4.02
C TYR A 295 3.53 13.62 -2.86
N ASN A 296 3.55 13.14 -1.61
CA ASN A 296 3.48 13.97 -0.40
C ASN A 296 2.28 14.95 -0.39
N GLY A 297 1.14 14.50 -0.94
CA GLY A 297 -0.10 15.27 -1.03
C GLY A 297 -0.11 16.36 -2.09
N GLU A 298 0.77 16.30 -3.10
CA GLU A 298 0.76 17.27 -4.20
C GLU A 298 -0.63 17.40 -4.84
N GLY A 299 -1.11 18.64 -4.95
CA GLY A 299 -2.40 18.97 -5.52
C GLY A 299 -3.61 18.73 -4.59
N LEU A 300 -3.40 18.32 -3.34
CA LEU A 300 -4.47 18.20 -2.35
C LEU A 300 -4.71 19.54 -1.65
N LYS A 301 -5.96 20.01 -1.67
CA LYS A 301 -6.37 21.23 -0.97
C LYS A 301 -6.66 20.99 0.50
N TYR A 302 -7.36 19.91 0.86
CA TYR A 302 -7.91 19.67 2.19
C TYR A 302 -7.04 18.79 3.09
N PHE A 303 -5.98 18.18 2.55
CA PHE A 303 -5.08 17.30 3.31
C PHE A 303 -3.66 17.87 3.32
N GLU A 304 -3.19 18.30 4.49
CA GLU A 304 -1.85 18.86 4.66
C GLU A 304 -0.88 17.82 5.26
N PRO A 305 0.37 17.72 4.77
CA PRO A 305 1.37 16.83 5.38
C PRO A 305 1.71 17.29 6.80
N ALA A 306 1.58 16.40 7.79
CA ALA A 306 1.88 16.72 9.19
C ALA A 306 3.10 15.96 9.73
N TYR A 307 3.27 14.71 9.33
CA TYR A 307 4.41 13.89 9.71
C TYR A 307 4.75 12.89 8.61
N ARG A 308 6.05 12.61 8.43
CA ARG A 308 6.53 11.60 7.49
C ARG A 308 7.80 10.93 7.97
N ASN A 309 7.87 9.63 7.75
CA ASN A 309 9.10 8.84 7.72
C ASN A 309 9.02 7.88 6.52
N PRO A 310 9.97 6.99 6.23
CA PRO A 310 9.89 6.11 5.06
C PRO A 310 8.63 5.24 4.97
N GLU A 311 8.05 4.83 6.10
CA GLU A 311 6.97 3.84 6.16
C GLU A 311 5.58 4.45 6.30
N VAL A 312 5.46 5.58 6.99
CA VAL A 312 4.18 6.22 7.35
C VAL A 312 4.18 7.68 6.93
N ARG A 313 3.08 8.10 6.32
CA ARG A 313 2.74 9.50 6.06
C ARG A 313 1.43 9.83 6.79
N LEU A 314 1.43 10.92 7.54
CA LEU A 314 0.25 11.44 8.23
C LEU A 314 -0.14 12.77 7.58
N PHE A 315 -1.40 12.86 7.19
CA PHE A 315 -1.99 14.07 6.62
C PHE A 315 -3.09 14.57 7.55
N LYS A 316 -3.00 15.82 8.00
CA LYS A 316 -4.07 16.45 8.76
C LYS A 316 -5.18 16.86 7.79
N PHE A 317 -6.42 16.51 8.12
CA PHE A 317 -7.59 16.98 7.40
C PHE A 317 -7.92 18.41 7.86
N LYS A 318 -7.93 19.37 6.93
CA LYS A 318 -8.25 20.78 7.16
C LYS A 318 -9.76 20.99 7.17
N VAL A 319 -10.38 20.50 8.24
CA VAL A 319 -11.84 20.40 8.39
C VAL A 319 -12.50 21.78 8.34
N GLU A 320 -11.92 22.79 8.98
CA GLU A 320 -12.49 24.14 8.99
C GLU A 320 -12.49 24.76 7.58
N GLU A 321 -11.43 24.57 6.81
CA GLU A 321 -11.36 25.03 5.42
C GLU A 321 -12.36 24.28 4.54
N PHE A 322 -12.49 22.97 4.74
CA PHE A 322 -13.44 22.12 4.02
C PHE A 322 -14.90 22.51 4.32
N ARG A 323 -15.27 22.70 5.60
CA ARG A 323 -16.61 23.11 6.00
C ARG A 323 -16.97 24.49 5.48
N LYS A 324 -16.02 25.42 5.51
CA LYS A 324 -16.22 26.74 4.92
C LYS A 324 -16.53 26.65 3.42
N ASP A 325 -15.74 25.89 2.66
CA ASP A 325 -16.01 25.73 1.23
C ASP A 325 -17.36 25.06 0.93
N LEU A 326 -17.80 24.14 1.81
CA LEU A 326 -19.10 23.49 1.72
C LEU A 326 -20.24 24.49 1.98
N GLU A 327 -20.11 25.33 3.00
CA GLU A 327 -21.07 26.40 3.34
C GLU A 327 -21.13 27.47 2.24
N ASP A 328 -19.98 27.82 1.65
CA ASP A 328 -19.85 28.80 0.56
C ASP A 328 -20.35 28.22 -0.79
N GLY A 329 -20.73 26.94 -0.86
CA GLY A 329 -21.21 26.28 -2.07
C GLY A 329 -20.15 26.07 -3.15
N ILE A 330 -18.87 26.05 -2.78
CA ILE A 330 -17.74 25.85 -3.69
C ILE A 330 -17.63 24.37 -4.10
N ILE A 331 -18.05 23.44 -3.23
CA ILE A 331 -17.90 21.98 -3.39
C ILE A 331 -19.16 21.18 -3.05
#